data_AF-A0A3D4FZQ0-F1
#
_entry.id   AF-A0A3D4FZQ0-F1
#
_cell.length_a   1.000
_cell.length_b   1.000
_cell.length_c   1.000
_cell.angle_alpha   90.00
_cell.angle_beta   90.00
_cell.angle_gamma   90.00
#
_symmetry.space_group_name_H-M   'P 1'
#
loop_
_entity.id
_entity.type
_entity.pdbx_description
1 polymer ?
#
loop_
_entity_poly.entity_id
_entity_poly.type
_entity_poly.pdbx_seq_one_letter_code
_entity_poly.pdbx_strand_id
1 'polypeptide(L)'
;MNDRDARFQGRGVARVEPPFKARLDLFSGNGETVARAALVDDDLRLPYGTPDGIIPPAELLWGTLGVFRPGAETTLLGAENLGEGRVRLRYQRPDGLVVRYTVRGDG
;
A
#
# COMPACT_ATOMS: atom_id res chain seq x y z
N MET A 1 -0.07 -19.50 -11.04
CA MET A 1 1.06 -19.00 -10.24
C MET A 1 0.50 -18.75 -8.85
N ASN A 2 0.98 -19.45 -7.83
CA ASN A 2 0.35 -19.47 -6.50
C ASN A 2 0.71 -18.17 -5.77
N ASP A 3 -0.29 -17.32 -5.51
CA ASP A 3 -0.15 -16.12 -4.67
C ASP A 3 0.23 -16.60 -3.27
N ARG A 4 1.53 -16.58 -2.95
CA ARG A 4 1.97 -16.86 -1.58
C ARG A 4 1.69 -15.60 -0.79
N ASP A 5 0.53 -15.57 -0.14
CA ASP A 5 0.23 -14.61 0.93
C ASP A 5 1.34 -14.72 1.99
N ALA A 6 2.38 -13.90 1.87
CA ALA A 6 3.45 -13.79 2.85
C ALA A 6 2.86 -13.11 4.08
N ARG A 7 2.38 -13.90 5.04
CA ARG A 7 1.90 -13.40 6.32
C ARG A 7 3.04 -13.31 7.30
N PHE A 8 3.26 -12.11 7.79
CA PHE A 8 4.30 -11.82 8.75
C PHE A 8 3.72 -11.14 9.99
N GLN A 9 4.25 -11.50 11.16
CA GLN A 9 3.90 -10.88 12.43
C GLN A 9 5.16 -10.35 13.11
N GLY A 10 5.08 -9.12 13.60
CA GLY A 10 6.19 -8.46 14.25
C GLY A 10 5.93 -6.98 14.47
N ARG A 11 7.00 -6.19 14.54
CA ARG A 11 6.94 -4.73 14.72
C ARG A 11 7.18 -4.03 13.38
N GLY A 12 6.39 -3.01 13.10
CA GLY A 12 6.59 -2.12 11.95
C GLY A 12 6.82 -0.68 12.40
N VAL A 13 7.65 0.05 11.66
CA VAL A 13 7.83 1.50 11.81
C VAL A 13 7.67 2.15 10.44
N ALA A 14 6.74 3.07 10.31
CA ALA A 14 6.61 3.95 9.16
C ALA A 14 7.09 5.36 9.52
N ARG A 15 7.91 5.94 8.66
CA ARG A 15 8.32 7.35 8.72
C ARG A 15 7.81 8.04 7.47
N VAL A 16 7.04 9.11 7.63
CA VAL A 16 6.41 9.82 6.52
C VAL A 16 6.95 11.25 6.49
N GLU A 17 7.38 11.68 5.30
CA GLU A 17 7.89 13.01 5.03
C GLU A 17 7.14 13.62 3.83
N PRO A 18 6.75 14.91 3.89
CA PRO A 18 6.11 15.58 2.76
C PRO A 18 7.04 15.73 1.54
N PRO A 19 6.48 15.83 0.31
CA PRO A 19 5.04 15.66 0.00
C PRO A 19 4.62 14.18 -0.06
N PHE A 20 5.43 13.30 -0.66
CA PHE A 20 5.11 11.88 -0.85
C PHE A 20 6.35 11.01 -0.69
N LYS A 21 6.94 11.04 0.51
CA LYS A 21 8.07 10.19 0.87
C LYS A 21 7.72 9.38 2.10
N ALA A 22 7.87 8.08 2.03
CA ALA A 22 7.71 7.21 3.17
C ALA A 22 8.82 6.17 3.22
N ARG A 23 9.19 5.79 4.43
CA ARG A 23 10.05 4.64 4.69
C ARG A 23 9.33 3.70 5.64
N LEU A 24 9.35 2.42 5.29
CA LEU A 24 8.85 1.34 6.12
C LEU A 24 10.01 0.45 6.54
N ASP A 25 10.12 0.17 7.84
CA ASP A 25 11.03 -0.83 8.39
C ASP A 25 10.20 -1.87 9.15
N LEU A 26 10.32 -3.15 8.77
CA LEU A 26 9.63 -4.28 9.40
C LEU A 26 10.62 -5.19 10.13
N PHE A 27 10.23 -5.62 11.32
CA PHE A 27 11.05 -6.41 12.23
C PHE A 27 10.28 -7.63 12.76
N SER A 28 10.96 -8.76 12.94
CA SER A 28 10.40 -9.98 13.56
C SER A 28 10.28 -9.85 15.07
N GLY A 29 9.64 -10.84 15.70
CA GLY A 29 9.46 -10.88 17.15
C GLY A 29 10.78 -10.86 17.95
N ASN A 30 11.88 -11.33 17.36
CA ASN A 30 13.24 -11.26 17.94
C ASN A 30 13.99 -9.95 17.60
N GLY A 31 13.38 -9.02 16.87
CA GLY A 31 13.95 -7.72 16.52
C GLY A 31 14.83 -7.70 15.25
N GLU A 32 14.96 -8.81 14.54
CA GLU A 32 15.69 -8.85 13.27
C GLU A 32 14.94 -8.09 12.17
N THR A 33 15.67 -7.43 11.26
CA THR A 33 15.04 -6.78 10.11
C THR A 33 14.55 -7.84 9.13
N VAL A 34 13.28 -7.76 8.75
CA VAL A 34 12.67 -8.67 7.76
C VAL A 34 12.47 -7.98 6.42
N ALA A 35 12.07 -6.72 6.42
CA ALA A 35 12.00 -5.94 5.18
C ALA A 35 12.23 -4.45 5.46
N ARG A 36 12.74 -3.75 4.45
CA ARG A 36 12.75 -2.30 4.40
C ARG A 36 12.23 -1.85 3.04
N ALA A 37 11.49 -0.77 3.01
CA ALA A 37 11.02 -0.17 1.78
C ALA A 37 11.14 1.35 1.84
N ALA A 38 11.51 1.95 0.72
CA ALA A 38 11.37 3.39 0.51
C ALA A 38 10.33 3.60 -0.59
N LEU A 39 9.36 4.47 -0.32
CA LEU A 39 8.30 4.84 -1.25
C LEU A 39 8.41 6.33 -1.52
N VAL A 40 8.66 6.70 -2.78
CA VAL A 40 8.77 8.09 -3.23
C VAL A 40 7.82 8.28 -4.39
N ASP A 41 6.83 9.15 -4.23
CA ASP A 41 5.68 9.22 -5.13
C ASP A 41 5.07 7.81 -5.29
N ASP A 42 5.08 7.23 -6.48
CA ASP A 42 4.58 5.86 -6.72
C ASP A 42 5.71 4.83 -6.91
N ASP A 43 6.97 5.24 -6.73
CA ASP A 43 8.17 4.40 -6.88
C ASP A 43 8.49 3.67 -5.57
N LEU A 44 8.18 2.38 -5.52
CA LEU A 44 8.48 1.48 -4.41
C LEU A 44 9.85 0.82 -4.60
N ARG A 45 10.80 1.22 -3.76
CA ARG A 45 12.18 0.73 -3.78
C ARG A 45 12.40 -0.27 -2.65
N LEU A 46 12.82 -1.47 -3.02
CA LEU A 46 13.13 -2.56 -2.10
C LEU A 46 14.64 -2.88 -2.17
N PRO A 47 15.30 -3.16 -1.03
CA PRO A 47 16.63 -3.74 -1.03
C PRO A 47 16.69 -5.05 -1.80
N TYR A 48 17.85 -5.34 -2.40
CA TYR A 48 18.08 -6.63 -3.04
C TYR A 48 17.85 -7.79 -2.05
N GLY A 49 17.16 -8.83 -2.51
CA GLY A 49 16.83 -10.00 -1.69
C GLY A 49 15.64 -9.82 -0.75
N THR A 50 14.91 -8.69 -0.83
CA THR A 50 13.62 -8.56 -0.14
C THR A 50 12.66 -9.65 -0.65
N PRO A 51 12.03 -10.44 0.24
CA PRO A 51 11.07 -11.45 -0.18
C PRO A 51 9.88 -10.85 -0.93
N ASP A 52 9.49 -11.48 -2.03
CA ASP A 52 8.30 -11.07 -2.78
C ASP A 52 7.04 -11.16 -1.91
N GLY A 53 6.11 -10.22 -2.12
CA GLY A 53 4.79 -10.21 -1.48
C GLY A 53 4.78 -9.74 -0.02
N ILE A 54 5.92 -9.48 0.62
CA ILE A 54 5.94 -8.95 2.00
C ILE A 54 5.58 -7.46 2.08
N ILE A 55 5.94 -6.70 1.04
CA ILE A 55 5.59 -5.29 0.92
C ILE A 55 4.45 -5.17 -0.10
N PRO A 56 3.31 -4.57 0.25
CA PRO A 56 2.23 -4.37 -0.68
C PRO A 56 2.63 -3.38 -1.79
N PRO A 57 1.94 -3.41 -2.95
CA PRO A 57 2.06 -2.39 -3.99
C PRO A 57 1.97 -0.95 -3.43
N ALA A 58 2.64 -0.02 -4.11
CA ALA A 58 2.79 1.39 -3.69
C ALA A 58 1.45 2.04 -3.28
N GLU A 59 0.43 1.84 -4.09
CA GLU A 59 -0.90 2.42 -3.94
C GLU A 59 -1.67 1.87 -2.73
N LEU A 60 -1.37 0.63 -2.31
CA LEU A 60 -1.89 0.02 -1.08
C LEU A 60 -1.07 0.43 0.15
N LEU A 61 0.25 0.58 -0.02
CA LEU A 61 1.12 1.08 1.04
C LEU A 61 0.73 2.52 1.44
N TRP A 62 0.51 3.41 0.47
CA TRP A 62 -0.03 4.75 0.73
C TRP A 62 -1.39 4.71 1.42
N GLY A 63 -2.30 3.87 0.94
CA GLY A 63 -3.63 3.71 1.56
C GLY A 63 -3.55 3.30 3.02
N THR A 64 -2.59 2.42 3.37
CA THR A 64 -2.33 2.02 4.76
C THR A 64 -1.81 3.18 5.62
N LEU A 65 -1.07 4.11 5.02
CA LEU A 65 -0.60 5.34 5.66
C LEU A 65 -1.66 6.46 5.69
N GLY A 66 -2.89 6.17 5.25
CA GLY A 66 -3.99 7.14 5.21
C GLY A 66 -3.94 8.10 4.02
N VAL A 67 -3.09 7.84 3.03
CA VAL A 67 -2.93 8.69 1.84
C VAL A 67 -3.63 8.02 0.67
N PHE A 68 -4.69 8.66 0.15
CA PHE A 68 -5.39 8.17 -1.03
C PHE A 68 -4.60 8.53 -2.30
N ARG A 69 -3.90 7.54 -2.88
CA ARG A 69 -3.14 7.64 -4.13
C ARG A 69 -3.31 6.36 -4.95
N PRO A 70 -4.21 6.33 -5.94
CA PRO A 70 -4.40 5.14 -6.77
C PRO A 70 -3.23 4.86 -7.72
N GLY A 71 -2.30 5.82 -7.87
CA GLY A 71 -1.12 5.73 -8.73
C GLY A 71 -1.33 6.38 -10.09
N ALA A 72 -0.23 6.72 -10.76
CA ALA A 72 -0.24 7.24 -12.13
C ALA A 72 -0.92 6.28 -13.12
N GLU A 73 -1.55 6.84 -14.16
CA GLU A 73 -2.17 6.09 -15.27
C GLU A 73 -3.26 5.09 -14.83
N THR A 74 -3.84 5.27 -13.64
CA THR A 74 -4.95 4.44 -13.18
C THR A 74 -6.30 4.98 -13.63
N THR A 75 -7.20 4.06 -13.97
CA THR A 75 -8.57 4.39 -14.43
C THR A 75 -9.57 4.07 -13.33
N LEU A 76 -10.43 5.04 -12.98
CA LEU A 76 -11.57 4.80 -12.09
C LEU A 76 -12.62 3.94 -12.82
N LEU A 77 -12.81 2.71 -12.35
CA LEU A 77 -13.82 1.78 -12.87
C LEU A 77 -15.21 2.02 -12.30
N GLY A 78 -15.28 2.66 -11.13
CA GLY A 78 -16.56 3.02 -10.52
C GLY A 78 -16.46 3.29 -9.02
N ALA A 79 -17.56 3.83 -8.51
CA ALA A 79 -17.77 4.14 -7.11
C ALA A 79 -19.06 3.49 -6.61
N GLU A 80 -19.03 2.98 -5.39
CA GLU A 80 -20.16 2.38 -4.69
C GLU A 80 -20.33 3.10 -3.34
N ASN A 81 -21.51 3.65 -3.09
CA ASN A 81 -21.83 4.22 -1.78
C ASN A 81 -22.17 3.07 -0.81
N LEU A 82 -21.46 2.99 0.31
CA LEU A 82 -21.63 1.93 1.30
C LEU A 82 -22.53 2.35 2.47
N GLY A 83 -23.06 3.58 2.46
CA GLY A 83 -23.73 4.20 3.61
C GLY A 83 -22.73 4.75 4.64
N GLU A 84 -23.24 5.50 5.62
CA GLU A 84 -22.46 6.04 6.75
C GLU A 84 -21.25 6.91 6.34
N GLY A 85 -21.37 7.63 5.22
CA GLY A 85 -20.29 8.46 4.69
C GLY A 85 -19.11 7.66 4.10
N ARG A 86 -19.28 6.37 3.85
CA ARG A 86 -18.26 5.51 3.24
C ARG A 86 -18.51 5.32 1.75
N VAL A 87 -17.45 5.42 0.97
CA VAL A 87 -17.46 5.15 -0.47
C VAL A 87 -16.40 4.11 -0.79
N ARG A 88 -16.77 3.13 -1.61
CA ARG A 88 -15.82 2.21 -2.22
C ARG A 88 -15.48 2.67 -3.61
N LEU A 89 -14.19 2.82 -3.89
CA LEU A 89 -13.66 3.17 -5.20
C LEU A 89 -12.89 1.99 -5.77
N ARG A 90 -13.07 1.71 -7.06
CA ARG A 90 -12.32 0.68 -7.79
C ARG A 90 -11.48 1.34 -8.88
N TYR A 91 -10.16 1.20 -8.79
CA TYR A 91 -9.22 1.68 -9.80
C TYR A 91 -8.57 0.51 -10.49
N GLN A 92 -8.34 0.63 -11.79
CA GLN A 92 -7.56 -0.32 -12.58
C GLN A 92 -6.23 0.30 -12.97
N ARG A 93 -5.16 -0.45 -12.77
CA ARG A 93 -3.81 -0.12 -13.24
C ARG A 93 -3.60 -0.49 -14.71
N PRO A 94 -2.58 0.08 -15.37
CA PRO A 94 -2.23 -0.29 -16.76
C PRO A 94 -1.96 -1.79 -16.97
N ASP A 95 -1.47 -2.48 -15.95
CA ASP A 95 -1.23 -3.93 -15.96
C ASP A 95 -2.50 -4.77 -15.71
N GLY A 96 -3.66 -4.14 -15.54
CA GLY A 96 -4.94 -4.79 -15.28
C GLY A 96 -5.23 -5.07 -13.81
N LEU A 97 -4.30 -4.80 -12.88
CA LEU A 97 -4.55 -4.98 -11.46
C LEU A 97 -5.66 -4.02 -10.99
N VAL A 98 -6.67 -4.56 -10.31
CA VAL A 98 -7.77 -3.76 -9.75
C VAL A 98 -7.57 -3.57 -8.26
N VAL A 99 -7.43 -2.30 -7.87
CA VAL A 99 -7.24 -1.87 -6.48
C VAL A 99 -8.55 -1.29 -5.96
N ARG A 100 -8.92 -1.67 -4.73
CA ARG A 100 -10.16 -1.25 -4.08
C ARG A 100 -9.85 -0.42 -2.84
N TYR A 101 -10.37 0.79 -2.80
CA TYR A 101 -10.28 1.67 -1.63
C TYR A 101 -11.62 1.77 -0.96
N THR A 102 -11.65 1.69 0.36
CA THR A 102 -12.79 2.16 1.15
C THR A 102 -12.37 3.45 1.82
N VAL A 103 -12.97 4.55 1.39
CA VAL A 103 -12.71 5.89 1.93
C VAL A 103 -13.89 6.29 2.79
N ARG A 104 -13.63 6.94 3.91
CA ARG A 104 -14.64 7.59 4.74
C ARG A 104 -14.51 9.09 4.52
N GLY A 105 -15.59 9.75 4.11
CA GLY A 105 -15.63 11.21 4.10
C GLY A 105 -15.71 11.72 5.52
N ASP A 106 -14.92 12.76 5.82
CA ASP A 106 -15.16 13.61 6.98
C ASP A 106 -16.40 14.45 6.63
N GLY A 107 -17.55 14.07 7.20
CA GLY A 107 -18.81 14.78 7.02
C GLY A 107 -18.85 16.11 7.77
#